data_AF-A0A930QJ40-F1
#
_entry.id   AF-A0A930QJ40-F1
#
_cell.length_a   1.000
_cell.length_b   1.000
_cell.length_c   1.000
_cell.angle_alpha   90.00
_cell.angle_beta   90.00
_cell.angle_gamma   90.00
#
_symmetry.space_group_name_H-M   'P 1'
#
loop_
_entity.id
_entity.type
_entity.pdbx_description
1 polymer ?
#
loop_
_entity_poly.entity_id
_entity_poly.type
_entity_poly.pdbx_seq_one_letter_code
_entity_poly.pdbx_strand_id
1 'polypeptide(L)' 'MKKVIVGITGASGSCYALRLIEVLAERGIEVHAVVTESGMRVLDYE' A
#
# COMPACT_ATOMS: atom_id res chain seq x y z
N MET A 1 -14.18 -14.83 -0.54
CA MET A 1 -12.88 -14.14 -0.69
C MET A 1 -13.04 -12.71 -0.21
N LYS A 2 -12.17 -12.21 0.68
CA LYS A 2 -12.23 -10.82 1.16
C LYS A 2 -11.39 -9.93 0.23
N LYS A 3 -11.86 -8.69 -0.01
CA LYS A 3 -11.19 -7.69 -0.86
C LYS A 3 -11.05 -6.38 -0.11
N VAL A 4 -9.91 -5.71 -0.25
CA VAL A 4 -9.61 -4.43 0.43
C VAL A 4 -8.97 -3.45 -0.56
N ILE A 5 -9.39 -2.19 -0.49
CA ILE A 5 -8.73 -1.08 -1.18
C ILE A 5 -7.74 -0.44 -0.20
N VAL A 6 -6.48 -0.28 -0.62
CA VAL A 6 -5.44 0.38 0.16
C VAL A 6 -5.07 1.70 -0.54
N GLY A 7 -5.46 2.82 0.08
CA GLY A 7 -5.09 4.16 -0.38
C GLY A 7 -3.73 4.59 0.20
N ILE A 8 -2.79 4.93 -0.67
CA ILE A 8 -1.43 5.38 -0.31
C ILE A 8 -1.25 6.83 -0.76
N THR A 9 -0.94 7.71 0.20
CA THR A 9 -0.70 9.14 -0.03
C THR A 9 0.76 9.50 0.24
N GLY A 10 1.17 10.73 -0.05
CA GLY A 10 2.55 11.21 0.12
C GLY A 10 2.93 11.59 1.56
N ALA A 11 2.59 10.75 2.54
CA ALA A 11 3.10 10.87 3.91
C ALA A 11 4.36 10.00 4.08
N SER A 12 5.24 10.37 5.01
CA SER A 12 6.38 9.54 5.40
C SER A 12 5.95 8.17 5.94
N GLY A 13 6.75 7.13 5.71
CA GLY A 13 6.45 5.78 6.17
C GLY A 13 5.72 4.93 5.12
N SER A 14 6.05 5.12 3.85
CA SER A 14 5.56 4.33 2.72
C SER A 14 5.81 2.82 2.89
N CYS A 15 6.85 2.45 3.65
CA CYS A 15 7.13 1.08 4.06
C CYS A 15 5.97 0.40 4.83
N TYR A 16 5.15 1.16 5.55
CA TYR A 16 3.97 0.60 6.23
C TYR A 16 2.92 0.11 5.24
N ALA A 17 2.76 0.81 4.11
CA ALA A 17 1.82 0.40 3.07
C ALA A 17 2.29 -0.89 2.41
N LEU A 18 3.58 -1.02 2.10
CA LEU A 18 4.17 -2.24 1.56
C LEU A 18 3.96 -3.42 2.53
N ARG A 19 4.31 -3.24 3.81
CA ARG A 19 4.16 -4.31 4.80
C ARG A 19 2.70 -4.71 5.03
N LEU A 20 1.78 -3.75 5.00
CA LEU A 20 0.35 -4.04 5.07
C LEU A 20 -0.11 -4.90 3.90
N ILE A 21 0.28 -4.55 2.66
CA ILE A 21 -0.08 -5.28 1.45
C ILE A 21 0.45 -6.72 1.52
N GLU A 22 1.70 -6.92 1.94
CA GLU A 22 2.28 -8.25 2.13
C GLU A 22 1.47 -9.11 3.11
N VAL A 23 1.17 -8.59 4.30
CA VAL A 23 0.42 -9.33 5.33
C VAL A 23 -1.01 -9.67 4.88
N LEU A 24 -1.64 -8.78 4.11
CA LEU A 24 -2.96 -9.04 3.53
C LEU A 24 -2.88 -10.15 2.47
N ALA A 25 -1.86 -10.11 1.60
CA ALA A 25 -1.63 -11.13 0.58
C ALA A 25 -1.33 -12.50 1.20
N GLU A 26 -0.48 -12.57 2.24
CA GLU A 26 -0.18 -13.80 3.01
C GLU A 26 -1.46 -14.44 3.60
N ARG A 27 -2.49 -13.62 3.90
CA ARG A 27 -3.78 -14.07 4.43
C ARG A 27 -4.81 -14.40 3.34
N GLY A 28 -4.42 -14.37 2.06
CA GLY A 28 -5.31 -14.62 0.93
C GLY A 28 -6.35 -13.51 0.71
N ILE A 29 -6.06 -12.29 1.15
CA ILE A 29 -6.91 -11.11 0.93
C ILE A 29 -6.43 -10.40 -0.33
N GLU A 30 -7.33 -10.21 -1.29
CA GLU A 30 -7.05 -9.48 -2.52
C GLU A 30 -6.97 -7.98 -2.21
N VAL A 31 -5.87 -7.34 -2.62
CA VAL A 31 -5.63 -5.91 -2.40
C VAL A 31 -5.67 -5.14 -3.71
N HIS A 32 -6.43 -4.04 -3.72
CA HIS A 32 -6.45 -3.06 -4.80
C HIS A 32 -5.79 -1.78 -4.29
N ALA A 33 -4.55 -1.51 -4.72
CA ALA A 33 -3.82 -0.33 -4.29
C ALA A 33 -4.20 0.90 -5.13
N VAL A 34 -4.41 2.05 -4.48
CA VAL A 34 -4.60 3.35 -5.13
C VAL A 34 -3.54 4.29 -4.56
N VAL A 35 -2.69 4.83 -5.42
CA VAL A 35 -1.52 5.62 -5.01
C VAL A 35 -1.59 7.00 -5.65
N THR A 36 -1.40 8.06 -4.86
CA THR A 36 -1.29 9.42 -5.40
C THR A 36 0.09 9.63 -6.05
N GLU A 37 0.23 10.63 -6.93
CA GLU A 37 1.56 10.98 -7.48
C GLU A 37 2.58 11.34 -6.39
N SER A 38 2.13 11.96 -5.29
CA SER A 38 2.98 12.22 -4.13
C SER A 38 3.34 10.95 -3.37
N GLY A 39 2.41 9.99 -3.25
CA GLY A 39 2.69 8.67 -2.66
C GLY A 39 3.72 7.89 -3.46
N MET A 40 3.65 7.94 -4.79
CA MET A 40 4.65 7.33 -5.66
C MET A 40 6.04 7.92 -5.46
N ARG A 41 6.14 9.25 -5.32
CA ARG A 41 7.40 9.94 -5.04
C ARG A 41 8.00 9.57 -3.68
N VAL A 42 7.17 9.39 -2.65
CA VAL A 42 7.67 8.96 -1.33
C VAL A 42 8.12 7.50 -1.36
N LEU A 43 7.38 6.62 -2.04
CA LEU A 43 7.75 5.21 -2.24
C LEU A 43 9.09 5.01 -2.97
N ASP A 44 9.44 5.90 -3.89
CA ASP A 44 10.73 5.84 -4.62
C ASP A 44 11.88 6.45 -3.81
N TYR A 45 11.57 7.37 -2.90
CA TYR A 45 12.55 8.05 -2.05
C TYR A 45 12.95 7.23 -0.81
N GLU A 46 12.01 6.51 -0.20
CA GLU A 46 12.19 5.70 1.02
C GLU A 46 12.54 4.23 0.72
#